data_AF-A0A1T5GYT3-F1
#
_entry.id   AF-A0A1T5GYT3-F1
#
_cell.length_a   1.000
_cell.length_b   1.000
_cell.length_c   1.000
_cell.angle_alpha   90.00
_cell.angle_beta   90.00
_cell.angle_gamma   90.00
#
_symmetry.space_group_name_H-M   'P 1'
#
loop_
_entity.id
_entity.type
_entity.pdbx_description
1 polymer ?
#
loop_
_entity_poly.entity_id
_entity_poly.type
_entity_poly.pdbx_seq_one_letter_code
_entity_poly.pdbx_strand_id
1 'polypeptide(L)' 'MKTSEFKNSKGVTVVVNKELNKLRGREFFPEKLKKVNEILAKSGLPKLDR' A
#
# COMPACT_ATOMS: atom_id res chain seq x y z
N MET A 1 22.85 2.42 -0.40
CA MET A 1 22.71 1.70 0.89
C MET A 1 22.54 0.22 0.59
N LYS A 2 23.37 -0.62 1.22
CA LYS A 2 23.48 -2.06 0.94
C LYS A 2 22.39 -2.81 1.72
N THR A 3 21.70 -3.73 1.05
CA THR A 3 20.55 -4.54 1.53
C THR A 3 20.82 -5.42 2.77
N SER A 4 22.06 -5.47 3.25
CA SER A 4 22.50 -6.31 4.37
C SER A 4 22.05 -5.80 5.75
N GLU A 5 21.62 -4.54 5.88
CA GLU A 5 21.33 -3.92 7.19
C GLU A 5 19.89 -4.14 7.69
N PHE A 6 18.96 -4.59 6.83
CA PHE A 6 17.54 -4.78 7.19
C PHE A 6 17.24 -6.11 7.91
N LYS A 7 18.20 -7.04 8.01
CA LYS A 7 17.96 -8.36 8.62
C LYS A 7 17.78 -8.36 10.14
N ASN A 8 18.17 -7.28 10.83
CA ASN A 8 18.23 -7.24 12.29
C ASN A 8 17.11 -6.42 12.96
N SER A 9 16.25 -5.75 12.19
CA SER A 9 15.08 -5.06 12.74
C SER A 9 13.88 -6.01 12.79
N LYS A 10 13.29 -6.20 13.98
CA LYS A 10 12.03 -6.96 14.21
C LYS A 10 10.80 -6.39 13.45
N GLY A 11 10.99 -5.41 12.57
CA GLY A 11 9.95 -4.80 11.76
C GLY A 11 9.74 -5.56 10.46
N VAL A 12 8.49 -5.66 10.03
CA VAL A 12 8.14 -6.22 8.72
C VAL A 12 8.76 -5.34 7.64
N THR A 13 9.70 -5.90 6.87
CA THR A 13 10.30 -5.21 5.72
C THR A 13 9.37 -5.32 4.53
N VAL A 14 8.67 -4.23 4.21
CA VAL A 14 7.84 -4.15 3.00
C VAL A 14 8.74 -3.83 1.81
N VAL A 15 8.97 -4.83 0.95
CA VAL A 15 9.75 -4.65 -0.28
C VAL A 15 8.81 -4.23 -1.41
N VAL A 16 8.87 -2.96 -1.81
CA VAL A 16 8.11 -2.45 -2.95
C VAL A 16 8.86 -2.76 -4.24
N ASN A 17 8.25 -3.57 -5.12
CA ASN A 17 8.83 -3.87 -6.42
C ASN A 17 8.85 -2.59 -7.30
N LYS A 18 10.06 -2.09 -7.58
CA LYS A 18 10.27 -0.88 -8.42
C LYS A 18 9.77 -1.05 -9.85
N GLU A 19 9.64 -2.28 -10.33
CA GLU A 19 9.02 -2.56 -11.63
C GLU A 19 7.54 -2.20 -11.66
N LEU A 20 6.86 -2.01 -10.53
CA LEU A 20 5.47 -1.56 -10.54
C LEU A 20 5.36 -0.05 -10.87
N ASN A 21 6.47 0.69 -10.90
CA ASN A 21 6.46 2.10 -11.27
C ASN A 21 5.99 2.36 -12.71
N LYS A 22 6.23 1.42 -13.64
CA LYS A 22 5.72 1.49 -15.03
C LYS A 22 4.19 1.40 -15.11
N LEU A 23 3.54 0.95 -14.04
CA LEU A 23 2.08 0.84 -13.93
C LEU A 23 1.46 2.06 -13.23
N ARG A 24 2.28 3.05 -12.83
CA ARG A 24 1.82 4.26 -12.16
C ARG A 24 0.89 5.06 -13.08
N GLY A 25 -0.22 5.56 -12.52
CA GLY A 25 -1.23 6.31 -13.27
C GLY A 25 -2.20 5.46 -14.08
N ARG A 26 -2.05 4.13 -14.11
CA ARG A 26 -3.05 3.23 -14.69
C ARG A 26 -4.03 2.75 -13.62
N GLU A 27 -5.31 2.76 -13.96
CA GLU A 27 -6.37 2.23 -13.11
C GLU A 27 -6.69 0.79 -13.53
N PHE A 28 -6.26 -0.19 -12.73
CA PHE A 28 -6.41 -1.62 -13.07
C PHE A 28 -7.76 -2.21 -12.65
N PHE A 29 -8.40 -1.63 -11.64
CA PHE A 29 -9.63 -2.18 -11.05
C PHE A 29 -10.61 -1.06 -10.67
N PRO A 30 -11.17 -0.34 -11.65
CA PRO A 30 -11.98 0.85 -11.40
C PRO A 30 -13.23 0.55 -10.55
N GLU A 31 -13.90 -0.57 -10.79
CA GLU A 31 -15.10 -0.96 -10.02
C GLU A 31 -14.78 -1.23 -8.55
N LYS A 32 -13.65 -1.92 -8.28
CA LYS A 32 -13.20 -2.22 -6.92
C LYS A 32 -12.76 -0.94 -6.22
N LEU A 33 -12.04 -0.07 -6.92
CA LEU A 33 -11.63 1.24 -6.39
C LEU A 33 -12.85 2.10 -6.02
N LYS A 34 -13.85 2.16 -6.89
CA LYS A 34 -15.11 2.86 -6.61
C LYS A 34 -15.78 2.33 -5.34
N LYS A 35 -15.93 1.01 -5.22
CA LYS A 35 -16.55 0.39 -4.04
C LYS A 35 -15.77 0.66 -2.75
N VAL A 36 -14.44 0.60 -2.81
CA VAL A 36 -13.59 0.92 -1.65
C VAL A 36 -13.74 2.39 -1.26
N ASN A 37 -13.73 3.30 -2.24
CA ASN A 37 -13.93 4.73 -1.98
C ASN A 37 -15.31 5.03 -1.38
N GLU A 38 -16.36 4.34 -1.83
CA GLU A 38 -17.71 4.44 -1.22
C GLU A 38 -17.74 3.95 0.23
N ILE A 39 -17.03 2.85 0.53
CA ILE A 39 -16.91 2.35 1.90
C ILE A 39 -16.15 3.36 2.76
N LEU A 40 -14.99 3.83 2.31
CA LEU A 40 -14.17 4.81 3.02
C LEU A 40 -14.90 6.14 3.24
N ALA A 41 -15.75 6.57 2.30
CA ALA A 41 -16.58 7.76 2.46
C ALA A 41 -17.63 7.60 3.56
N LYS A 42 -18.12 6.38 3.79
CA LYS A 42 -19.14 6.08 4.82
C LYS A 42 -18.53 5.81 6.19
N SER A 43 -17.48 4.99 6.24
CA SER A 43 -16.87 4.54 7.50
C SER A 43 -15.72 5.42 7.97
N GLY A 44 -15.22 6.32 7.12
CA GLY A 44 -13.95 6.98 7.32
C GLY A 44 -12.76 6.01 7.20
N LEU A 45 -11.55 6.54 7.39
CA LEU A 45 -10.37 5.71 7.58
C LEU A 45 -10.47 5.00 8.94
N PRO A 46 -10.13 3.70 9.02
CA PRO A 46 -10.07 3.02 10.31
C PRO A 46 -9.11 3.79 11.22
N LYS A 47 -9.56 4.05 12.45
CA LYS A 47 -8.69 4.64 13.47
C LYS A 47 -7.57 3.64 13.70
N LEU A 48 -6.33 4.08 13.49
CA LEU A 48 -5.16 3.36 13.96
C LEU A 48 -5.23 3.40 15.49
N ASP A 49 -5.67 2.30 16.11
CA ASP A 49 -5.49 2.12 17.54
C ASP A 49 -3.99 2.25 17.81
N ARG A 50 -3.65 3.33 18.52
CA ARG A 50 -2.28 3.62 18.97
C ARG A 50 -1.95 2.77 20.19
#